data_AF-D8LZE6-F1
#
_entry.id   AF-D8LZE6-F1
#
_cell.length_a   1.000
_cell.length_b   1.000
_cell.length_c   1.000
_cell.angle_alpha   90.00
_cell.angle_beta   90.00
_cell.angle_gamma   90.00
#
_symmetry.space_group_name_H-M   'P 1'
#
loop_
_entity.id
_entity.type
_entity.pdbx_description
1 polymer ?
#
loop_
_entity_poly.entity_id
_entity_poly.type
_entity_poly.pdbx_seq_one_letter_code
_entity_poly.pdbx_strand_id
1 'polypeptide(L)'
;MFGIPTHKRDRLSAPYQMSKVKSTLHQIVRDWSSEGKEERYLCYKPLLEALEKYVPIHRNEDGSVNPENQRRVLVPGCGLSRLLFEVVERGYGGQGNEFSYQMLLVSNYMLNHVFEPESIEIYPWTDNTNNIFAKGDNNRCILVPDVVPCRAIQQGSDFSMCAGEFLESYENQENEWDCVLTCFFIDTAPVVFDYIEVIHKILKPGGYWINLGPLLYHWQCTEDITMEEMDERYEQSFEISFEEIEEAMKQKGFKFEEMHRVCTPYADNM
;
A
#
# COMPACT_ATOMS: atom_id res chain seq x y z
N MET A 1 35.31 -21.67 -16.15
CA MET A 1 34.16 -20.95 -15.56
C MET A 1 34.08 -19.61 -16.26
N PHE A 2 32.98 -19.31 -16.95
CA PHE A 2 32.79 -18.04 -17.65
C PHE A 2 31.44 -17.45 -17.26
N GLY A 3 31.44 -16.14 -16.98
CA GLY A 3 30.23 -15.33 -16.83
C GLY A 3 30.26 -14.26 -17.91
N ILE A 4 29.38 -14.39 -18.90
CA ILE A 4 29.22 -13.42 -19.98
C ILE A 4 27.78 -12.89 -19.88
N PRO A 5 27.57 -11.63 -19.52
CA PRO A 5 26.24 -11.07 -19.45
C PRO A 5 25.68 -10.87 -20.87
N THR A 6 24.42 -11.24 -21.08
CA THR A 6 23.73 -11.08 -22.37
C THR A 6 23.36 -9.62 -22.65
N HIS A 7 23.22 -8.79 -21.61
CA HIS A 7 22.92 -7.36 -21.69
C HIS A 7 23.67 -6.56 -20.61
N LYS A 8 23.81 -5.24 -20.79
CA LYS A 8 24.23 -4.37 -19.69
C LYS A 8 23.19 -4.46 -18.58
N ARG A 9 23.63 -4.52 -17.33
CA ARG A 9 22.74 -4.30 -16.19
C ARG A 9 22.33 -2.83 -16.25
N ASP A 10 21.06 -2.56 -16.51
CA ASP A 10 20.51 -1.21 -16.35
C ASP A 10 20.65 -0.85 -14.86
N ARG A 11 21.60 0.03 -14.59
CA ARG A 11 21.81 0.55 -13.24
C ARG A 11 21.01 1.84 -13.19
N LEU A 12 19.91 1.80 -12.45
CA LEU A 12 19.22 3.02 -12.02
C LEU A 12 20.25 3.98 -11.40
N SER A 13 20.14 5.25 -11.76
CA SER A 13 21.11 6.27 -11.33
C SER A 13 21.10 6.41 -9.80
N ALA A 14 22.25 6.80 -9.22
CA ALA A 14 22.33 7.04 -7.78
C ALA A 14 21.31 8.09 -7.29
N PRO A 15 21.01 9.19 -8.04
CA PRO A 15 19.93 10.11 -7.71
C PRO A 15 18.54 9.46 -7.65
N TYR A 16 18.20 8.59 -8.60
CA TYR A 16 16.93 7.87 -8.59
C TYR A 16 16.80 6.94 -7.38
N GLN A 17 17.87 6.22 -7.04
CA GLN A 17 17.86 5.36 -5.85
C GLN A 17 17.72 6.18 -4.56
N MET A 18 18.38 7.33 -4.49
CA MET A 18 18.29 8.22 -3.33
C MET A 18 16.88 8.81 -3.16
N SER A 19 16.18 9.16 -4.24
CA SER A 19 14.81 9.66 -4.15
C SER A 19 13.84 8.60 -3.61
N LYS A 20 14.04 7.31 -3.96
CA LYS A 20 13.28 6.20 -3.38
C LYS A 20 13.58 6.02 -1.89
N VAL A 21 14.85 6.06 -1.47
CA VAL A 21 15.22 5.99 -0.04
C VAL A 21 14.57 7.14 0.76
N LYS A 22 14.60 8.36 0.22
CA LYS A 22 13.92 9.51 0.82
C LYS A 22 12.41 9.26 0.99
N SER A 23 11.75 8.81 -0.08
CA SER A 23 10.32 8.48 -0.03
C SER A 23 10.04 7.41 1.02
N THR A 24 10.90 6.39 1.15
CA THR A 24 10.75 5.36 2.19
C THR A 24 10.88 5.93 3.60
N LEU A 25 11.78 6.88 3.85
CA LEU A 25 11.87 7.58 5.16
C LEU A 25 10.57 8.33 5.47
N HIS A 26 9.96 8.99 4.47
CA HIS A 26 8.67 9.67 4.65
C HIS A 26 7.55 8.68 4.90
N GLN A 27 7.56 7.53 4.21
CA GLN A 27 6.61 6.44 4.48
C GLN A 27 6.75 5.87 5.91
N ILE A 28 7.96 5.83 6.48
CA ILE A 28 8.14 5.41 7.89
C ILE A 28 7.38 6.36 8.82
N VAL A 29 7.40 7.67 8.55
CA VAL A 29 6.62 8.65 9.33
C VAL A 29 5.13 8.36 9.19
N ARG A 30 4.63 8.22 7.95
CA ARG A 30 3.22 7.90 7.68
C ARG A 30 2.77 6.63 8.39
N ASP A 31 3.51 5.53 8.27
CA ASP A 31 3.04 4.20 8.68
C ASP A 31 3.38 3.86 10.14
N TRP A 32 4.45 4.40 10.71
CA TRP A 32 5.00 3.90 11.97
C TRP A 32 5.35 5.00 12.98
N SER A 33 5.00 6.26 12.75
CA SER A 33 5.20 7.31 13.74
C SER A 33 3.88 7.79 14.37
N SER A 34 3.99 8.41 15.54
CA SER A 34 2.88 9.16 16.14
C SER A 34 2.49 10.39 15.31
N GLU A 35 3.44 11.03 14.61
CA GLU A 35 3.18 12.18 13.73
C GLU A 35 2.29 11.79 12.55
N GLY A 36 2.46 10.59 11.98
CA GLY A 36 1.63 10.08 10.89
C GLY A 36 0.21 9.65 11.31
N LYS A 37 -0.14 9.71 12.60
CA LYS A 37 -1.41 9.17 13.11
C LYS A 37 -2.64 9.85 12.48
N GLU A 38 -2.62 11.17 12.31
CA GLU A 38 -3.76 11.90 11.74
C GLU A 38 -3.95 11.54 10.26
N GLU A 39 -2.85 11.45 9.51
CA GLU A 39 -2.89 11.00 8.12
C GLU A 39 -3.44 9.57 7.99
N ARG A 40 -2.98 8.64 8.85
CA ARG A 40 -3.56 7.29 8.92
C ARG A 40 -5.03 7.30 9.31
N TYR A 41 -5.44 8.18 10.22
CA TYR A 41 -6.84 8.31 10.62
C TYR A 41 -7.70 8.76 9.44
N LEU A 42 -7.23 9.68 8.61
CA LEU A 42 -7.97 10.15 7.44
C LEU A 42 -8.01 9.12 6.29
N CYS A 43 -6.95 8.31 6.13
CA CYS A 43 -6.87 7.32 5.04
C CYS A 43 -7.34 5.92 5.44
N TYR A 44 -6.84 5.35 6.53
CA TYR A 44 -7.03 3.95 6.91
C TYR A 44 -8.34 3.73 7.64
N LYS A 45 -8.77 4.68 8.49
CA LYS A 45 -10.03 4.50 9.23
C LYS A 45 -11.24 4.30 8.31
N PRO A 46 -11.48 5.10 7.24
CA PRO A 46 -12.62 4.86 6.36
C PRO A 46 -12.57 3.48 5.67
N LEU A 47 -11.36 3.05 5.28
CA LEU A 47 -11.13 1.73 4.68
C LEU A 47 -11.46 0.59 5.66
N LEU A 48 -11.02 0.71 6.91
CA LEU A 48 -11.22 -0.29 7.96
C LEU A 48 -12.68 -0.34 8.44
N GLU A 49 -13.34 0.81 8.56
CA GLU A 49 -14.77 0.88 8.88
C GLU A 49 -15.63 0.28 7.76
N ALA A 50 -15.28 0.53 6.49
CA ALA A 50 -15.95 -0.11 5.35
C ALA A 50 -15.70 -1.63 5.35
N LEU A 51 -14.48 -2.08 5.67
CA LEU A 51 -14.16 -3.51 5.77
C LEU A 51 -15.02 -4.21 6.84
N GLU A 52 -15.11 -3.63 8.05
CA GLU A 52 -15.92 -4.18 9.14
C GLU A 52 -17.41 -4.21 8.82
N LYS A 53 -17.89 -3.20 8.08
CA LYS A 53 -19.30 -3.08 7.64
C LYS A 53 -19.67 -4.10 6.56
N TYR A 54 -18.87 -4.20 5.51
CA TYR A 54 -19.19 -4.99 4.32
C TYR A 54 -18.73 -6.44 4.41
N VAL A 55 -17.66 -6.69 5.16
CA VAL A 55 -17.06 -8.02 5.33
C VAL A 55 -16.99 -8.36 6.82
N PRO A 56 -18.13 -8.44 7.53
CA PRO A 56 -18.14 -8.64 8.97
C PRO A 56 -17.58 -10.02 9.35
N ILE A 57 -16.81 -10.05 10.43
CA ILE A 57 -16.37 -11.29 11.07
C ILE A 57 -17.41 -11.70 12.11
N HIS A 58 -18.03 -12.87 11.91
CA HIS A 58 -18.93 -13.46 12.89
C HIS A 58 -18.14 -14.26 13.92
N ARG A 59 -18.16 -13.80 15.17
CA ARG A 59 -17.50 -14.43 16.31
C ARG A 59 -18.48 -15.31 17.08
N ASN A 60 -17.98 -16.43 17.60
CA ASN A 60 -18.70 -17.28 18.55
C ASN A 60 -18.83 -16.58 19.92
N GLU A 61 -19.62 -17.16 20.83
CA GLU A 61 -19.82 -16.61 22.19
C GLU A 61 -18.51 -16.47 22.99
N ASP A 62 -17.50 -17.30 22.70
CA ASP A 62 -16.18 -17.27 23.32
C ASP A 62 -15.19 -16.28 22.65
N GLY A 63 -15.64 -15.55 21.61
CA GLY A 63 -14.85 -14.60 20.84
C GLY A 63 -14.03 -15.21 19.70
N SER A 64 -14.01 -16.54 19.56
CA SER A 64 -13.32 -17.24 18.46
C SER A 64 -14.01 -17.05 17.11
N VAL A 65 -13.24 -17.15 16.02
CA VAL A 65 -13.76 -17.12 14.65
C VAL A 65 -13.75 -18.55 14.12
N ASN A 66 -14.88 -19.04 13.66
CA ASN A 66 -14.93 -20.35 12.97
C ASN A 66 -14.07 -20.26 11.70
N PRO A 67 -13.21 -21.25 11.40
CA PRO A 67 -12.46 -21.30 10.14
C PRO A 67 -13.31 -21.03 8.88
N GLU A 68 -14.57 -21.47 8.84
CA GLU A 68 -15.50 -21.21 7.73
C GLU A 68 -15.94 -19.74 7.61
N ASN A 69 -15.86 -19.00 8.72
CA ASN A 69 -16.15 -17.56 8.81
C ASN A 69 -14.87 -16.71 8.74
N GLN A 70 -13.70 -17.32 8.58
CA GLN A 70 -12.45 -16.56 8.45
C GLN A 70 -12.46 -15.78 7.13
N ARG A 71 -12.28 -14.47 7.23
CA ARG A 71 -12.31 -13.56 6.09
C ARG A 71 -10.89 -13.23 5.66
N ARG A 72 -10.58 -13.43 4.37
CA ARG A 72 -9.27 -13.12 3.78
C ARG A 72 -9.31 -11.78 3.05
N VAL A 73 -8.36 -10.93 3.37
CA VAL A 73 -8.21 -9.58 2.83
C VAL A 73 -6.85 -9.46 2.15
N LEU A 74 -6.86 -9.07 0.89
CA LEU A 74 -5.66 -8.71 0.14
C LEU A 74 -5.48 -7.19 0.20
N VAL A 75 -4.24 -6.75 0.46
CA VAL A 75 -3.85 -5.33 0.45
C VAL A 75 -2.75 -5.12 -0.60
N PRO A 76 -3.10 -4.83 -1.87
CA PRO A 76 -2.12 -4.51 -2.91
C PRO A 76 -1.43 -3.18 -2.65
N GLY A 77 -0.15 -3.06 -3.01
CA GLY A 77 0.65 -1.87 -2.77
C GLY A 77 0.73 -1.49 -1.29
N CYS A 78 0.95 -2.48 -0.42
CA CYS A 78 0.81 -2.28 1.02
C CYS A 78 1.90 -1.41 1.67
N GLY A 79 2.93 -0.98 0.92
CA GLY A 79 3.98 -0.11 1.43
C GLY A 79 4.67 -0.70 2.65
N LEU A 80 4.70 0.05 3.76
CA LEU A 80 5.30 -0.43 5.02
C LEU A 80 4.35 -1.25 5.89
N SER A 81 3.22 -1.66 5.33
CA SER A 81 2.29 -2.67 5.86
C SER A 81 1.53 -2.27 7.13
N ARG A 82 1.44 -0.97 7.45
CA ARG A 82 0.63 -0.52 8.60
C ARG A 82 -0.85 -0.83 8.42
N LEU A 83 -1.42 -0.54 7.26
CA LEU A 83 -2.83 -0.86 6.96
C LEU A 83 -3.09 -2.36 7.06
N LEU A 84 -2.20 -3.18 6.51
CA LEU A 84 -2.28 -4.64 6.60
C LEU A 84 -2.20 -5.14 8.04
N PHE A 85 -1.28 -4.59 8.85
CA PHE A 85 -1.20 -4.88 10.27
C PHE A 85 -2.53 -4.58 10.97
N GLU A 86 -3.15 -3.42 10.70
CA GLU A 86 -4.43 -3.04 11.30
C GLU A 86 -5.63 -3.88 10.82
N VAL A 87 -5.56 -4.43 9.61
CA VAL A 87 -6.51 -5.43 9.11
C VAL A 87 -6.39 -6.73 9.92
N VAL A 88 -5.17 -7.24 10.12
CA VAL A 88 -4.94 -8.47 10.89
C VAL A 88 -5.28 -8.27 12.36
N GLU A 89 -4.99 -7.10 12.94
CA GLU A 89 -5.33 -6.75 14.33
C GLU A 89 -6.84 -6.86 14.61
N ARG A 90 -7.68 -6.61 13.60
CA ARG A 90 -9.15 -6.75 13.69
C ARG A 90 -9.63 -8.20 13.59
N GLY A 91 -8.73 -9.14 13.29
CA GLY A 91 -8.99 -10.59 13.23
C GLY A 91 -9.16 -11.15 11.83
N TYR A 92 -8.94 -10.35 10.78
CA TYR A 92 -8.94 -10.83 9.40
C TYR A 92 -7.66 -11.62 9.10
N GLY A 93 -7.74 -12.54 8.15
CA GLY A 93 -6.54 -13.08 7.51
C GLY A 93 -6.06 -12.08 6.47
N GLY A 94 -4.85 -11.57 6.61
CA GLY A 94 -4.31 -10.49 5.79
C GLY A 94 -3.10 -10.94 4.97
N GLN A 95 -3.11 -10.61 3.68
CA GLN A 95 -1.93 -10.66 2.84
C GLN A 95 -1.65 -9.30 2.23
N GLY A 96 -0.43 -8.81 2.37
CA GLY A 96 0.06 -7.66 1.61
C GLY A 96 0.67 -8.09 0.30
N ASN A 97 0.66 -7.20 -0.69
CA ASN A 97 1.50 -7.31 -1.87
C ASN A 97 2.31 -6.02 -2.06
N GLU A 98 3.60 -6.19 -2.32
CA GLU A 98 4.51 -5.08 -2.57
C GLU A 98 5.64 -5.53 -3.51
N PHE A 99 6.07 -4.65 -4.40
CA PHE A 99 7.12 -4.93 -5.39
C PHE A 99 8.40 -4.14 -5.11
N SER A 100 8.32 -3.01 -4.42
CA SER A 100 9.48 -2.19 -4.06
C SER A 100 10.32 -2.88 -2.99
N TYR A 101 11.58 -3.19 -3.32
CA TYR A 101 12.53 -3.73 -2.35
C TYR A 101 12.75 -2.83 -1.14
N GLN A 102 12.71 -1.50 -1.30
CA GLN A 102 12.86 -0.58 -0.18
C GLN A 102 11.69 -0.73 0.80
N MET A 103 10.45 -0.80 0.29
CA MET A 103 9.26 -1.01 1.11
C MET A 103 9.29 -2.39 1.77
N LEU A 104 9.62 -3.46 1.04
CA LEU A 104 9.72 -4.82 1.57
C LEU A 104 10.77 -4.98 2.68
N LEU A 105 11.95 -4.37 2.51
CA LEU A 105 13.02 -4.44 3.50
C LEU A 105 12.64 -3.70 4.78
N VAL A 106 12.07 -2.50 4.66
CA VAL A 106 11.66 -1.70 5.82
C VAL A 106 10.42 -2.29 6.49
N SER A 107 9.44 -2.80 5.74
CA SER A 107 8.28 -3.47 6.31
C SER A 107 8.69 -4.73 7.07
N ASN A 108 9.57 -5.56 6.53
CA ASN A 108 10.12 -6.71 7.24
C ASN A 108 10.83 -6.29 8.53
N TYR A 109 11.61 -5.20 8.50
CA TYR A 109 12.28 -4.68 9.69
C TYR A 109 11.26 -4.25 10.77
N MET A 110 10.27 -3.43 10.40
CA MET A 110 9.24 -2.93 11.33
C MET A 110 8.36 -4.05 11.89
N LEU A 111 7.97 -5.02 11.06
CA LEU A 111 7.08 -6.10 11.48
C LEU A 111 7.78 -7.17 12.33
N ASN A 112 9.06 -7.48 12.04
CA ASN A 112 9.71 -8.69 12.56
C ASN A 112 10.94 -8.43 13.44
N HIS A 113 11.50 -7.21 13.44
CA HIS A 113 12.81 -6.93 14.06
C HIS A 113 12.80 -5.74 15.02
N VAL A 114 11.67 -5.08 15.23
CA VAL A 114 11.52 -4.03 16.25
C VAL A 114 10.61 -4.52 17.38
N PHE A 115 11.07 -4.36 18.61
CA PHE A 115 10.42 -4.95 19.79
C PHE A 115 10.03 -3.94 20.87
N GLU A 116 10.48 -2.70 20.75
CA GLU A 116 10.16 -1.60 21.67
C GLU A 116 9.55 -0.44 20.89
N PRO A 117 8.49 0.20 21.41
CA PRO A 117 7.96 1.40 20.80
C PRO A 117 8.98 2.54 20.92
N GLU A 118 8.96 3.46 19.96
CA GLU A 118 9.76 4.69 19.96
C GLU A 118 11.28 4.45 20.09
N SER A 119 11.76 3.28 19.69
CA SER A 119 13.15 2.86 19.90
C SER A 119 14.14 3.30 18.80
N ILE A 120 13.63 3.80 17.68
CA ILE A 120 14.44 4.20 16.53
C ILE A 120 14.25 5.69 16.27
N GLU A 121 15.35 6.42 16.25
CA GLU A 121 15.41 7.82 15.87
C GLU A 121 15.61 7.97 14.36
N ILE A 122 14.75 8.75 13.70
CA ILE A 122 14.90 9.12 12.29
C ILE A 122 14.82 10.63 12.09
N TYR A 123 15.42 11.11 11.01
CA TYR A 123 15.45 12.54 10.63
C TYR A 123 15.00 12.69 9.16
N PRO A 124 13.71 12.51 8.87
CA PRO A 124 13.20 12.32 7.50
C PRO A 124 13.19 13.61 6.66
N TRP A 125 13.36 14.77 7.28
CA TRP A 125 13.16 16.08 6.63
C TRP A 125 14.46 16.85 6.36
N THR A 126 15.62 16.30 6.72
CA THR A 126 16.90 17.05 6.77
C THR A 126 17.35 17.60 5.43
N ASP A 127 16.92 16.98 4.33
CA ASP A 127 17.29 17.35 2.98
C ASP A 127 16.37 18.42 2.37
N ASN A 128 15.20 18.69 2.99
CA ASN A 128 14.32 19.76 2.55
C ASN A 128 14.68 21.09 3.23
N THR A 129 15.07 22.07 2.42
CA THR A 129 15.42 23.43 2.88
C THR A 129 14.33 24.46 2.59
N ASN A 130 13.22 24.05 1.97
CA ASN A 130 12.12 24.93 1.57
C ASN A 130 10.94 24.79 2.54
N ASN A 131 10.09 25.82 2.61
CA ASN A 131 8.86 25.84 3.42
C ASN A 131 9.08 25.50 4.91
N ILE A 132 10.23 25.91 5.46
CA ILE A 132 10.58 25.74 6.87
C ILE A 132 10.02 26.94 7.66
N PHE A 133 9.15 26.68 8.64
CA PHE A 133 8.55 27.73 9.45
C PHE A 133 9.53 28.28 10.50
N ALA A 134 10.19 27.39 11.25
CA ALA A 134 11.15 27.72 12.28
C ALA A 134 12.50 27.00 12.09
N LYS A 135 13.56 27.64 12.59
CA LYS A 135 14.92 27.08 12.52
C LYS A 135 14.95 25.75 13.27
N GLY A 136 15.23 24.67 12.53
CA GLY A 136 15.38 23.33 13.09
C GLY A 136 14.24 22.37 12.76
N ASP A 137 13.11 22.84 12.21
CA ASP A 137 11.95 21.96 11.90
C ASP A 137 12.31 20.83 10.95
N ASN A 138 13.23 21.10 10.01
CA ASN A 138 13.74 20.10 9.07
C ASN A 138 14.76 19.14 9.68
N ASN A 139 15.30 19.43 10.87
CA ASN A 139 16.24 18.57 11.60
C ASN A 139 15.61 17.93 12.84
N ARG A 140 14.27 17.95 12.97
CA ARG A 140 13.61 17.32 14.11
C ARG A 140 13.76 15.81 14.07
N CYS A 141 13.93 15.21 15.25
CA CYS A 141 13.95 13.77 15.44
C CYS A 141 12.51 13.25 15.53
N ILE A 142 12.22 12.16 14.82
CA ILE A 142 10.96 11.42 14.93
C ILE A 142 11.28 10.02 15.46
N LEU A 143 10.52 9.56 16.46
CA LEU A 143 10.67 8.24 17.06
C LEU A 143 9.68 7.25 16.42
N VAL A 144 10.17 6.05 16.10
CA VAL A 144 9.37 4.95 15.52
C VAL A 144 9.79 3.59 16.13
N PRO A 145 8.92 2.57 16.12
CA PRO A 145 7.51 2.63 15.75
C PRO A 145 6.61 3.11 16.91
N ASP A 146 5.46 3.71 16.62
CA ASP A 146 4.43 4.09 17.62
C ASP A 146 3.70 2.86 18.20
N VAL A 147 3.67 1.76 17.46
CA VAL A 147 3.10 0.47 17.87
C VAL A 147 4.04 -0.67 17.46
N VAL A 148 4.15 -1.69 18.31
CA VAL A 148 4.99 -2.87 18.03
C VAL A 148 4.09 -4.03 17.58
N PRO A 149 4.20 -4.50 16.32
CA PRO A 149 3.27 -5.50 15.76
C PRO A 149 3.15 -6.80 16.56
N CYS A 150 4.28 -7.33 17.05
CA CYS A 150 4.30 -8.59 17.80
C CYS A 150 3.61 -8.52 19.17
N ARG A 151 3.32 -7.32 19.70
CA ARG A 151 2.55 -7.11 20.92
C ARG A 151 1.04 -7.05 20.68
N ALA A 152 0.62 -6.76 19.45
CA ALA A 152 -0.77 -6.54 19.07
C ALA A 152 -1.38 -7.71 18.30
N ILE A 153 -0.58 -8.46 17.53
CA ILE A 153 -1.07 -9.61 16.77
C ILE A 153 -0.98 -10.90 17.59
N GLN A 154 -2.06 -11.67 17.59
CA GLN A 154 -2.10 -12.99 18.22
C GLN A 154 -1.18 -13.98 17.48
N GLN A 155 -0.50 -14.83 18.23
CA GLN A 155 0.32 -15.89 17.64
C GLN A 155 -0.56 -16.83 16.81
N GLY A 156 -0.17 -17.06 15.56
CA GLY A 156 -0.90 -17.93 14.63
C GLY A 156 -1.94 -17.22 13.76
N SER A 157 -2.08 -15.88 13.87
CA SER A 157 -2.86 -15.11 12.89
C SER A 157 -2.33 -15.29 11.47
N ASP A 158 -3.23 -15.33 10.49
CA ASP A 158 -2.89 -15.32 9.06
C ASP A 158 -2.43 -13.90 8.68
N PHE A 159 -1.11 -13.69 8.72
CA PHE A 159 -0.45 -12.43 8.38
C PHE A 159 0.73 -12.75 7.45
N SER A 160 0.60 -12.40 6.17
CA SER A 160 1.61 -12.72 5.16
C SER A 160 1.89 -11.55 4.20
N MET A 161 2.98 -11.68 3.45
CA MET A 161 3.42 -10.71 2.45
C MET A 161 3.83 -11.44 1.17
N CYS A 162 3.35 -10.97 0.02
CA CYS A 162 3.75 -11.44 -1.31
C CYS A 162 4.63 -10.39 -1.98
N ALA A 163 5.90 -10.72 -2.19
CA ALA A 163 6.84 -9.86 -2.90
C ALA A 163 6.73 -10.09 -4.42
N GLY A 164 6.33 -9.07 -5.17
CA GLY A 164 6.15 -9.18 -6.62
C GLY A 164 5.21 -8.11 -7.18
N GLU A 165 5.17 -8.01 -8.51
CA GLU A 165 4.19 -7.18 -9.20
C GLU A 165 2.78 -7.78 -9.02
N PHE A 166 1.76 -6.92 -8.85
CA PHE A 166 0.41 -7.34 -8.48
C PHE A 166 -0.24 -8.23 -9.55
N LEU A 167 -0.23 -7.82 -10.81
CA LEU A 167 -0.81 -8.60 -11.90
C LEU A 167 -0.12 -9.95 -12.00
N GLU A 168 1.22 -10.00 -12.03
CA GLU A 168 1.98 -11.26 -12.10
C GLU A 168 1.69 -12.20 -10.92
N SER A 169 1.49 -11.65 -9.72
CA SER A 169 1.30 -12.42 -8.50
C SER A 169 -0.11 -13.02 -8.37
N TYR A 170 -1.12 -12.35 -8.93
CA TYR A 170 -2.53 -12.67 -8.70
C TYR A 170 -3.34 -12.99 -9.96
N GLU A 171 -2.79 -12.79 -11.18
CA GLU A 171 -3.51 -13.03 -12.44
C GLU A 171 -4.07 -14.45 -12.59
N ASN A 172 -3.48 -15.44 -11.92
CA ASN A 172 -3.84 -16.85 -12.04
C ASN A 172 -4.79 -17.34 -10.92
N GLN A 173 -5.12 -16.49 -9.95
CA GLN A 173 -6.06 -16.83 -8.87
C GLN A 173 -7.50 -16.56 -9.29
N GLU A 174 -8.45 -17.24 -8.67
CA GLU A 174 -9.87 -17.03 -8.93
C GLU A 174 -10.70 -17.31 -7.67
N ASN A 175 -11.60 -16.38 -7.31
CA ASN A 175 -12.50 -16.52 -6.16
C ASN A 175 -11.80 -16.86 -4.82
N GLU A 176 -10.67 -16.22 -4.52
CA GLU A 176 -9.84 -16.53 -3.34
C GLU A 176 -10.01 -15.53 -2.17
N TRP A 177 -10.45 -14.30 -2.46
CA TRP A 177 -10.45 -13.20 -1.50
C TRP A 177 -11.85 -12.73 -1.14
N ASP A 178 -12.11 -12.54 0.16
CA ASP A 178 -13.37 -11.93 0.64
C ASP A 178 -13.36 -10.41 0.45
N CYS A 179 -12.17 -9.80 0.52
CA CYS A 179 -11.98 -8.38 0.26
C CYS A 179 -10.64 -8.09 -0.44
N VAL A 180 -10.64 -7.12 -1.34
CA VAL A 180 -9.42 -6.43 -1.80
C VAL A 180 -9.48 -4.98 -1.31
N LEU A 181 -8.44 -4.55 -0.61
CA LEU A 181 -8.36 -3.23 0.02
C LEU A 181 -7.22 -2.43 -0.61
N THR A 182 -7.54 -1.43 -1.43
CA THR A 182 -6.54 -0.61 -2.13
C THR A 182 -6.47 0.79 -1.51
N CYS A 183 -5.26 1.24 -1.17
CA CYS A 183 -5.02 2.56 -0.59
C CYS A 183 -3.87 3.24 -1.36
N PHE A 184 -4.16 4.30 -2.12
CA PHE A 184 -3.16 4.99 -2.97
C PHE A 184 -2.41 4.03 -3.92
N PHE A 185 -3.17 3.19 -4.62
CA PHE A 185 -2.61 2.09 -5.43
C PHE A 185 -3.08 2.07 -6.88
N ILE A 186 -4.36 2.36 -7.16
CA ILE A 186 -4.92 2.10 -8.50
C ILE A 186 -4.30 2.97 -9.60
N ASP A 187 -3.75 4.12 -9.22
CA ASP A 187 -3.05 5.07 -10.07
C ASP A 187 -1.57 4.70 -10.29
N THR A 188 -1.10 3.60 -9.69
CA THR A 188 0.23 3.03 -9.99
C THR A 188 0.21 2.09 -11.20
N ALA A 189 -0.98 1.73 -11.69
CA ALA A 189 -1.11 0.91 -12.89
C ALA A 189 -0.74 1.73 -14.14
N PRO A 190 0.02 1.17 -15.10
CA PRO A 190 0.08 1.72 -16.45
C PRO A 190 -1.31 1.69 -17.10
N VAL A 191 -2.03 0.59 -16.90
CA VAL A 191 -3.35 0.33 -17.45
C VAL A 191 -4.27 -0.07 -16.29
N VAL A 192 -5.05 0.86 -15.76
CA VAL A 192 -5.92 0.59 -14.58
C VAL A 192 -6.99 -0.48 -14.85
N PHE A 193 -7.36 -0.69 -16.13
CA PHE A 193 -8.29 -1.76 -16.51
C PHE A 193 -7.76 -3.16 -16.16
N ASP A 194 -6.44 -3.38 -16.23
CA ASP A 194 -5.85 -4.67 -15.87
C ASP A 194 -6.01 -4.93 -14.37
N TYR A 195 -5.89 -3.88 -13.53
CA TYR A 195 -6.16 -3.98 -12.10
C TYR A 195 -7.64 -4.32 -11.85
N ILE A 196 -8.57 -3.65 -12.54
CA ILE A 196 -10.03 -3.93 -12.42
C ILE A 196 -10.32 -5.39 -12.80
N GLU A 197 -9.73 -5.88 -13.89
CA GLU A 197 -9.88 -7.24 -14.39
C GLU A 197 -9.42 -8.28 -13.36
N VAL A 198 -8.19 -8.14 -12.84
CA VAL A 198 -7.64 -9.06 -11.84
C VAL A 198 -8.41 -8.97 -10.53
N ILE A 199 -8.68 -7.77 -10.01
CA ILE A 199 -9.42 -7.60 -8.75
C ILE A 199 -10.79 -8.29 -8.83
N HIS A 200 -11.53 -8.11 -9.94
CA HIS A 200 -12.81 -8.77 -10.13
C HIS A 200 -12.67 -10.30 -10.14
N LYS A 201 -11.66 -10.83 -10.84
CA LYS A 201 -11.43 -12.28 -10.96
C LYS A 201 -11.06 -12.94 -9.63
N ILE A 202 -10.21 -12.31 -8.83
CA ILE A 202 -9.70 -12.90 -7.59
C ILE A 202 -10.67 -12.79 -6.42
N LEU A 203 -11.65 -11.88 -6.49
CA LEU A 203 -12.70 -11.76 -5.48
C LEU A 203 -13.66 -12.94 -5.55
N LYS A 204 -14.02 -13.48 -4.39
CA LYS A 204 -15.11 -14.46 -4.25
C LYS A 204 -16.43 -13.87 -4.74
N PRO A 205 -17.42 -14.70 -5.13
CA PRO A 205 -18.77 -14.21 -5.36
C PRO A 205 -19.31 -13.51 -4.10
N GLY A 206 -19.67 -12.23 -4.23
CA GLY A 206 -20.09 -11.39 -3.11
C GLY A 206 -18.95 -10.79 -2.28
N GLY A 207 -17.70 -10.94 -2.71
CA GLY A 207 -16.55 -10.24 -2.14
C GLY A 207 -16.56 -8.74 -2.46
N TYR A 208 -15.82 -7.97 -1.68
CA TYR A 208 -15.82 -6.51 -1.77
C TYR A 208 -14.47 -5.96 -2.25
N TRP A 209 -14.55 -4.94 -3.10
CA TRP A 209 -13.41 -4.07 -3.37
C TRP A 209 -13.64 -2.72 -2.70
N ILE A 210 -12.74 -2.35 -1.80
CA ILE A 210 -12.78 -1.08 -1.08
C ILE A 210 -11.52 -0.30 -1.46
N ASN A 211 -11.72 0.90 -2.01
CA ASN A 211 -10.65 1.73 -2.56
C ASN A 211 -10.66 3.14 -1.95
N LEU A 212 -9.47 3.66 -1.63
CA LEU A 212 -9.25 5.06 -1.29
C LEU A 212 -7.94 5.53 -1.91
N GLY A 213 -7.96 6.59 -2.69
CA GLY A 213 -6.75 7.16 -3.28
C GLY A 213 -7.06 8.24 -4.31
N PRO A 214 -6.03 8.98 -4.74
CA PRO A 214 -6.14 9.92 -5.83
C PRO A 214 -6.10 9.18 -7.19
N LEU A 215 -6.07 9.96 -8.27
CA LEU A 215 -5.73 9.52 -9.62
C LEU A 215 -4.47 10.25 -10.09
N LEU A 216 -3.37 10.10 -9.35
CA LEU A 216 -2.07 10.67 -9.68
C LEU A 216 -1.26 9.63 -10.45
N TYR A 217 -1.53 9.52 -11.75
CA TYR A 217 -0.98 8.47 -12.61
C TYR A 217 0.55 8.42 -12.58
N HIS A 218 1.09 7.31 -12.07
CA HIS A 218 2.54 7.12 -11.89
C HIS A 218 3.33 7.16 -13.20
N TRP A 219 2.70 6.70 -14.27
CA TRP A 219 3.28 6.54 -15.60
C TRP A 219 2.96 7.70 -16.54
N GLN A 220 2.43 8.80 -16.01
CA GLN A 220 2.16 9.99 -16.79
C GLN A 220 3.48 10.56 -17.34
N CYS A 221 3.53 10.75 -18.67
CA CYS A 221 4.71 11.33 -19.31
C CYS A 221 4.83 12.82 -18.96
N THR A 222 5.91 13.20 -18.28
CA THR A 222 6.28 14.60 -18.02
C THR A 222 7.45 15.02 -18.91
N GLU A 223 7.54 16.30 -19.28
CA GLU A 223 8.60 16.86 -20.14
C GLU A 223 10.03 16.57 -19.64
N ASP A 224 10.20 16.25 -18.35
CA ASP A 224 11.47 16.00 -17.68
C ASP A 224 12.02 14.55 -17.82
N ILE A 225 11.29 13.63 -18.45
CA ILE A 225 11.74 12.23 -18.61
C ILE A 225 12.40 12.08 -19.99
N THR A 226 13.70 11.76 -20.01
CA THR A 226 14.40 11.50 -21.28
C THR A 226 13.96 10.16 -21.88
N MET A 227 13.68 10.12 -23.19
CA MET A 227 13.19 8.93 -23.90
C MET A 227 14.08 7.68 -23.77
N GLU A 228 15.38 7.83 -23.47
CA GLU A 228 16.30 6.71 -23.28
C GLU A 228 16.15 6.01 -21.91
N GLU A 229 15.44 6.62 -20.96
CA GLU A 229 15.16 6.09 -19.61
C GLU A 229 13.69 5.71 -19.42
N MET A 230 12.85 5.85 -20.46
CA MET A 230 11.43 5.52 -20.39
C MET A 230 11.22 4.01 -20.41
N ASP A 231 10.75 3.48 -19.28
CA ASP A 231 10.12 2.17 -19.20
C ASP A 231 8.95 2.10 -20.21
N GLU A 232 8.77 0.97 -20.89
CA GLU A 232 7.72 0.79 -21.91
C GLU A 232 6.31 1.08 -21.39
N ARG A 233 6.11 0.96 -20.07
CA ARG A 233 4.86 1.29 -19.40
C ARG A 233 4.46 2.76 -19.53
N TYR A 234 5.41 3.68 -19.70
CA TYR A 234 5.09 5.09 -19.98
C TYR A 234 4.42 5.28 -21.34
N GLU A 235 4.70 4.43 -22.34
CA GLU A 235 4.03 4.48 -23.64
C GLU A 235 2.61 3.89 -23.61
N GLN A 236 2.34 3.04 -22.61
CA GLN A 236 1.07 2.36 -22.42
C GLN A 236 0.10 3.12 -21.50
N SER A 237 0.62 4.04 -20.69
CA SER A 237 -0.16 4.82 -19.73
C SER A 237 -1.24 5.64 -20.42
N PHE A 238 -2.46 5.59 -19.87
CA PHE A 238 -3.54 6.50 -20.23
C PHE A 238 -4.18 7.09 -18.97
N GLU A 239 -4.23 8.42 -18.92
CA GLU A 239 -4.84 9.14 -17.81
C GLU A 239 -6.34 9.29 -18.05
N ILE A 240 -7.14 8.56 -17.27
CA ILE A 240 -8.60 8.62 -17.34
C ILE A 240 -9.23 9.23 -16.10
N SER A 241 -10.42 9.79 -16.28
CA SER A 241 -11.22 10.33 -15.20
C SER A 241 -11.80 9.22 -14.32
N PHE A 242 -12.20 9.57 -13.10
CA PHE A 242 -12.90 8.64 -12.23
C PHE A 242 -14.22 8.13 -12.85
N GLU A 243 -14.91 8.95 -13.64
CA GLU A 243 -16.17 8.55 -14.32
C GLU A 243 -15.93 7.41 -15.31
N GLU A 244 -14.82 7.44 -16.04
CA GLU A 244 -14.43 6.38 -16.98
C GLU A 244 -14.01 5.10 -16.24
N ILE A 245 -13.28 5.23 -15.13
CA ILE A 245 -12.96 4.08 -14.26
C ILE A 245 -14.25 3.45 -13.72
N GLU A 246 -15.17 4.27 -13.21
CA GLU A 246 -16.45 3.81 -12.66
C GLU A 246 -17.26 3.05 -13.71
N GLU A 247 -17.32 3.55 -14.94
CA GLU A 247 -18.01 2.89 -16.05
C GLU A 247 -17.35 1.54 -16.39
N ALA A 248 -16.02 1.47 -16.43
CA ALA A 248 -15.31 0.21 -16.64
C ALA A 248 -15.56 -0.80 -15.51
N MET A 249 -15.60 -0.36 -14.25
CA MET A 249 -15.95 -1.23 -13.13
C MET A 249 -17.39 -1.77 -13.27
N LYS A 250 -18.36 -0.95 -13.67
CA LYS A 250 -19.74 -1.37 -13.91
C LYS A 250 -19.85 -2.38 -15.05
N GLN A 251 -19.16 -2.12 -16.17
CA GLN A 251 -19.14 -3.03 -17.32
C GLN A 251 -18.51 -4.38 -16.97
N LYS A 252 -17.50 -4.38 -16.09
CA LYS A 252 -16.88 -5.61 -15.60
C LYS A 252 -17.83 -6.45 -14.75
N GLY A 253 -18.74 -5.81 -14.02
CA GLY A 253 -19.74 -6.47 -13.19
C GLY A 253 -19.78 -6.00 -11.73
N PHE A 254 -18.98 -4.99 -11.35
CA PHE A 254 -19.04 -4.41 -10.01
C PHE A 254 -20.35 -3.63 -9.80
N LYS A 255 -20.81 -3.64 -8.55
CA LYS A 255 -21.95 -2.84 -8.08
C LYS A 255 -21.47 -1.91 -6.99
N PHE A 256 -21.68 -0.61 -7.18
CA PHE A 256 -21.28 0.41 -6.22
C PHE A 256 -22.32 0.50 -5.09
N GLU A 257 -21.87 0.27 -3.86
CA GLU A 257 -22.69 0.48 -2.66
C GLU A 257 -22.54 1.91 -2.14
N GLU A 258 -21.30 2.43 -2.08
CA GLU A 258 -20.99 3.77 -1.55
C GLU A 258 -19.89 4.45 -2.37
N MET A 259 -19.95 5.79 -2.40
CA MET A 259 -18.95 6.63 -3.06
C MET A 259 -18.87 7.98 -2.36
N HIS A 260 -17.66 8.34 -1.95
CA HIS A 260 -17.37 9.60 -1.27
C HIS A 260 -16.09 10.23 -1.81
N ARG A 261 -16.04 11.56 -1.80
CA ARG A 261 -14.80 12.31 -2.04
C ARG A 261 -14.20 12.69 -0.68
N VAL A 262 -12.92 12.41 -0.52
CA VAL A 262 -12.17 12.70 0.71
C VAL A 262 -10.93 13.52 0.38
N CYS A 263 -10.50 14.35 1.33
CA CYS A 263 -9.24 15.08 1.26
C CYS A 263 -8.30 14.51 2.31
N THR A 264 -7.14 14.02 1.88
CA THR A 264 -6.19 13.35 2.76
C THR A 264 -4.76 13.70 2.34
N PRO A 265 -3.83 13.91 3.28
CA PRO A 265 -2.41 14.10 2.98
C PRO A 265 -1.70 12.80 2.62
N TYR A 266 -0.46 12.88 2.14
CA TYR A 266 0.37 11.71 1.86
C TYR A 266 1.86 11.95 2.14
N ALA A 267 2.33 11.35 3.23
CA ALA A 267 3.66 11.47 3.77
C ALA A 267 4.05 12.94 4.00
N ASP A 268 3.10 13.73 4.49
CA ASP A 268 3.26 15.17 4.66
C ASP A 268 4.16 15.51 5.85
N ASN A 269 4.95 16.57 5.69
CA ASN A 269 5.70 17.19 6.77
C ASN A 269 4.78 18.15 7.54
N MET A 270 4.14 17.65 8.61
CA MET A 270 3.32 18.47 9.52
C MET A 270 4.16 19.35 10.45
#